data_AF-A0A2V1BDB8-F1
#
_entry.id   AF-A0A2V1BDB8-F1
#
_cell.length_a   1.000
_cell.length_b   1.000
_cell.length_c   1.000
_cell.angle_alpha   90.00
_cell.angle_beta   90.00
_cell.angle_gamma   90.00
#
_symmetry.space_group_name_H-M   'P 1'
#
loop_
_entity.id
_entity.type
_entity.pdbx_description
1 polymer ?
#
loop_
_entity_poly.entity_id
_entity_poly.type
_entity_poly.pdbx_seq_one_letter_code
_entity_poly.pdbx_strand_id
1 'polypeptide(L)'
;LFRDGLFYKTCEKIQDRNEARVVQDITRLIVPSAETLATFGVKDLEILIESVNEGWNSSIPVTQTRPQPDYSVGFRREAFTEDQLKK
;
A
#
# COMPACT_ATOMS: atom_id res chain seq x y z
N LEU A 1 -7.10 16.17 7.03
CA LEU A 1 -8.34 15.38 7.20
C LEU A 1 -8.61 14.96 8.64
N PHE A 2 -7.58 14.60 9.41
CA PHE A 2 -7.70 14.13 10.80
C PHE A 2 -7.90 15.24 11.86
N ARG A 3 -8.54 16.35 11.49
CA ARG A 3 -9.04 17.32 12.47
C ARG A 3 -10.52 16.98 12.69
N ASP A 4 -10.99 16.98 13.92
CA ASP A 4 -12.30 16.40 14.30
C ASP A 4 -13.43 16.79 13.34
N GLY A 5 -13.64 18.09 13.08
CA GLY A 5 -14.72 18.55 12.19
C GLY A 5 -14.57 18.20 10.70
N LEU A 6 -13.36 17.89 10.23
CA LEU A 6 -13.11 17.46 8.85
C LEU A 6 -13.18 15.94 8.72
N PHE A 7 -12.80 15.21 9.76
CA PHE A 7 -12.87 13.75 9.80
C PHE A 7 -14.32 13.27 9.62
N TYR A 8 -15.26 13.78 10.42
CA TYR A 8 -16.68 13.41 10.30
C TYR A 8 -17.26 13.69 8.92
N LYS A 9 -16.96 14.88 8.35
CA LYS A 9 -17.39 15.24 6.99
C LYS A 9 -16.82 14.32 5.92
N THR A 10 -15.61 13.82 6.10
CA THR A 10 -15.06 12.82 5.18
C THR A 10 -15.78 11.49 5.34
N CYS A 11 -16.00 11.01 6.58
CA CYS A 11 -16.74 9.78 6.83
C CYS A 11 -18.14 9.82 6.18
N GLU A 12 -18.90 10.91 6.36
CA GLU A 12 -20.20 11.09 5.71
C GLU A 12 -20.13 11.00 4.18
N LYS A 13 -19.07 11.53 3.55
CA LYS A 13 -18.91 11.47 2.08
C LYS A 13 -18.64 10.06 1.56
N ILE A 14 -17.99 9.22 2.35
CA ILE A 14 -17.56 7.87 1.94
C ILE A 14 -18.45 6.74 2.46
N GLN A 15 -19.37 7.00 3.39
CA GLN A 15 -20.14 5.95 4.09
C GLN A 15 -20.94 5.01 3.17
N ASP A 16 -21.41 5.51 2.02
CA ASP A 16 -22.19 4.74 1.03
C ASP A 16 -21.41 4.51 -0.28
N ARG A 17 -20.07 4.53 -0.20
CA ARG A 17 -19.20 4.34 -1.37
C ARG A 17 -18.61 2.96 -1.39
N ASN A 18 -18.25 2.51 -2.59
CA ASN A 18 -17.62 1.21 -2.78
C ASN A 18 -16.18 1.20 -2.26
N GLU A 19 -15.63 0.00 -2.11
CA GLU A 19 -14.26 -0.24 -1.65
C GLU A 19 -13.23 0.56 -2.45
N ALA A 20 -13.33 0.55 -3.78
CA ALA A 20 -12.42 1.31 -4.65
C ALA A 20 -12.39 2.81 -4.30
N ARG A 21 -13.54 3.41 -3.99
CA ARG A 21 -13.63 4.81 -3.59
C ARG A 21 -13.04 5.05 -2.20
N VAL A 22 -13.29 4.14 -1.26
CA VAL A 22 -12.72 4.20 0.10
C VAL A 22 -11.20 4.11 0.03
N VAL A 23 -10.65 3.14 -0.73
CA VAL A 23 -9.22 2.96 -0.91
C VAL A 23 -8.58 4.19 -1.56
N GLN A 24 -9.20 4.72 -2.63
CA GLN A 24 -8.68 5.91 -3.30
C GLN A 24 -8.62 7.15 -2.39
N ASP A 25 -9.71 7.42 -1.65
CA ASP A 25 -9.85 8.67 -0.91
C ASP A 25 -9.18 8.64 0.48
N ILE A 26 -9.08 7.45 1.10
CA ILE A 26 -8.63 7.31 2.49
C ILE A 26 -7.25 6.67 2.59
N THR A 27 -6.95 5.63 1.82
CA THR A 27 -5.72 4.83 2.02
C THR A 27 -4.48 5.71 1.97
N ARG A 28 -4.35 6.59 0.97
CA ARG A 28 -3.17 7.46 0.82
C ARG A 28 -3.04 8.55 1.91
N LEU A 29 -4.10 8.80 2.69
CA LEU A 29 -4.06 9.73 3.82
C LEU A 29 -3.53 9.07 5.09
N ILE A 30 -3.73 7.77 5.24
CA ILE A 30 -3.27 6.98 6.40
C ILE A 30 -1.93 6.32 6.10
N VAL A 31 -1.80 5.76 4.90
CA VAL A 31 -0.62 5.07 4.38
C VAL A 31 -0.16 5.81 3.11
N PRO A 32 0.68 6.85 3.25
CA PRO A 32 1.22 7.59 2.13
C PRO A 32 1.97 6.70 1.15
N SER A 33 2.05 7.13 -0.10
CA SER A 33 2.79 6.39 -1.12
C SER A 33 4.30 6.47 -0.89
N ALA A 34 4.93 5.33 -0.63
CA ALA A 34 6.38 5.19 -0.58
C ALA A 34 7.03 5.60 -1.90
N GLU A 35 6.49 5.20 -3.05
CA GLU A 35 7.05 5.56 -4.36
C GLU A 35 6.87 7.06 -4.69
N THR A 36 5.74 7.65 -4.32
CA THR A 36 5.54 9.10 -4.47
C THR A 36 6.48 9.87 -3.54
N LEU A 37 6.66 9.41 -2.30
CA LEU A 37 7.60 10.02 -1.36
C LEU A 37 9.05 9.89 -1.83
N ALA A 38 9.43 8.74 -2.38
CA ALA A 38 10.74 8.54 -3.02
C ALA A 38 10.94 9.52 -4.18
N THR A 39 9.92 9.71 -5.03
CA THR A 39 9.92 10.70 -6.13
C THR A 39 10.12 12.13 -5.62
N PHE A 40 9.57 12.46 -4.45
CA PHE A 40 9.78 13.75 -3.79
C PHE A 40 11.12 13.86 -3.03
N GLY A 41 12.00 12.86 -3.11
CA GLY A 41 13.36 12.92 -2.60
C GLY A 41 13.59 12.19 -1.28
N VAL A 42 12.62 11.42 -0.77
CA VAL A 42 12.84 10.54 0.39
C VAL A 42 13.58 9.27 -0.07
N LYS A 43 14.89 9.40 -0.24
CA LYS A 43 15.77 8.38 -0.86
C LYS A 43 15.70 7.01 -0.20
N ASP A 44 15.51 6.96 1.12
CA ASP A 44 15.40 5.69 1.87
C ASP A 44 14.21 4.83 1.43
N LEU A 45 13.24 5.41 0.71
CA LEU A 45 12.07 4.70 0.17
C LEU A 45 12.26 4.23 -1.27
N GLU A 46 13.36 4.57 -1.95
CA GLU A 46 13.62 4.12 -3.34
C GLU A 46 13.74 2.58 -3.44
N ILE A 47 14.18 1.94 -2.35
CA ILE A 47 14.26 0.47 -2.24
C ILE A 47 12.89 -0.20 -2.12
N LEU A 48 11.81 0.57 -1.95
CA LEU A 48 10.45 0.06 -1.82
C LEU A 48 9.72 0.09 -3.17
N ILE A 49 8.80 -0.85 -3.32
CA ILE A 49 7.89 -0.95 -4.46
C ILE A 49 6.47 -1.15 -3.94
N GLU A 50 5.50 -0.54 -4.63
CA GLU A 50 4.09 -0.68 -4.29
C GLU A 50 3.38 -1.59 -5.29
N SER A 51 2.35 -2.30 -4.81
CA SER A 51 1.43 -3.02 -5.67
C SER A 51 -0.01 -2.78 -5.20
N VAL A 52 -0.95 -2.66 -6.14
CA VAL A 52 -2.36 -2.33 -5.85
C VAL A 52 -3.24 -3.41 -6.45
N ASN A 53 -3.98 -4.13 -5.60
CA ASN A 53 -4.86 -5.22 -6.01
C ASN A 53 -4.14 -6.29 -6.87
N GLU A 54 -2.85 -6.52 -6.62
CA GLU A 54 -2.05 -7.51 -7.32
C GLU A 54 -2.03 -8.83 -6.54
N GLY A 55 -2.28 -9.94 -7.25
CA GLY A 55 -2.21 -11.26 -6.66
C GLY A 55 -0.77 -11.64 -6.31
N TRP A 56 -0.54 -12.09 -5.07
CA TRP A 56 0.77 -12.55 -4.62
C TRP A 56 1.03 -13.99 -5.10
N ASN A 57 1.30 -14.14 -6.40
CA ASN A 57 1.43 -15.44 -7.06
C ASN A 57 2.67 -16.24 -6.61
N SER A 58 3.67 -15.57 -6.03
CA SER A 58 4.87 -16.19 -5.48
C SER A 58 4.82 -16.34 -3.95
N SER A 59 3.63 -16.22 -3.34
CA SER A 59 3.43 -16.43 -1.91
C SER A 59 2.85 -17.82 -1.63
N ILE A 60 3.22 -18.40 -0.48
CA ILE A 60 2.55 -19.58 0.06
C ILE A 60 1.37 -19.06 0.89
N PRO A 61 0.12 -19.33 0.49
CA PRO A 61 -1.03 -18.80 1.20
C PRO A 61 -1.18 -19.54 2.54
N VAL A 62 -1.41 -18.78 3.62
CA VAL A 62 -1.71 -19.35 4.94
C VAL A 62 -3.11 -19.96 4.96
N THR A 63 -4.01 -19.45 4.10
CA THR A 63 -5.36 -19.98 3.88
C THR A 63 -5.46 -20.61 2.49
N GLN A 64 -6.65 -21.09 2.08
CA GLN A 64 -6.83 -21.63 0.73
C GLN A 64 -6.83 -20.53 -0.36
N THR A 65 -7.14 -19.28 0.01
CA THR A 65 -7.26 -18.18 -0.95
C THR A 65 -5.91 -17.51 -1.15
N ARG A 66 -5.54 -17.30 -2.41
CA ARG A 66 -4.35 -16.52 -2.77
C ARG A 66 -4.49 -15.09 -2.22
N PRO A 67 -3.50 -14.58 -1.46
CA PRO A 67 -3.49 -13.18 -1.04
C PRO A 67 -3.50 -12.23 -2.24
N GLN A 68 -4.33 -11.20 -2.15
CA GLN A 68 -4.41 -10.11 -3.13
C GLN A 68 -4.84 -8.84 -2.39
N PRO A 69 -3.90 -8.16 -1.72
CA PRO A 69 -4.21 -6.95 -0.96
C PRO A 69 -4.57 -5.77 -1.87
N ASP A 70 -5.46 -4.89 -1.41
CA ASP A 70 -5.79 -3.64 -2.12
C ASP A 70 -4.58 -2.74 -2.30
N TYR A 71 -3.68 -2.74 -1.31
CA TYR A 71 -2.40 -2.04 -1.37
C TYR A 71 -1.37 -2.80 -0.53
N SER A 72 -0.17 -2.96 -1.09
CA SER A 72 0.97 -3.47 -0.34
C SER A 72 2.26 -2.77 -0.73
N VAL A 73 3.21 -2.79 0.21
CA VAL A 73 4.57 -2.29 0.04
C VAL A 73 5.52 -3.47 0.22
N GLY A 74 6.37 -3.68 -0.78
CA GLY A 74 7.44 -4.65 -0.74
C GLY A 74 8.80 -3.98 -0.89
N PHE A 75 9.86 -4.76 -0.68
CA PHE A 75 11.20 -4.37 -1.08
C PHE A 75 11.44 -4.78 -2.53
N ARG A 76 12.10 -3.92 -3.29
CA ARG A 76 12.64 -4.26 -4.60
C ARG A 76 13.67 -5.37 -4.47
N ARG A 77 13.89 -6.13 -5.54
CA ARG A 77 14.88 -7.23 -5.54
C ARG A 77 16.28 -6.70 -5.21
N GLU A 78 16.61 -5.51 -5.69
CA GLU A 78 17.89 -4.82 -5.51
C GLU A 78 18.14 -4.41 -4.05
N ALA A 79 17.12 -4.43 -3.20
CA ALA A 79 17.27 -4.20 -1.77
C ALA A 79 17.94 -5.38 -1.04
N PHE A 80 18.04 -6.54 -1.69
CA PHE A 80 18.59 -7.75 -1.12
C PHE A 80 19.96 -8.07 -1.71
N THR A 81 20.87 -8.53 -0.85
CA THR A 81 22.15 -9.11 -1.26
C THR A 81 21.94 -10.46 -1.96
N GLU A 82 22.92 -10.87 -2.78
CA GLU A 82 22.88 -12.17 -3.44
C GLU A 82 22.72 -13.35 -2.46
N ASP A 83 23.29 -13.24 -1.26
CA ASP A 83 23.18 -14.29 -0.24
C ASP A 83 21.80 -14.31 0.43
N GLN A 84 21.10 -13.17 0.50
CA GLN A 84 19.69 -13.13 0.94
C GLN A 84 18.75 -13.72 -0.12
N LEU A 85 19.07 -13.57 -1.41
CA LEU A 85 18.26 -14.10 -2.51
C LEU A 85 18.42 -15.61 -2.75
N LYS A 86 19.49 -16.23 -2.22
CA LYS A 86 19.76 -17.67 -2.33
C LYS A 86 19.08 -18.52 -1.25
N LYS A 87 18.44 -17.89 -0.26
CA LYS A 87 17.71 -18.57 0.82
C LYS A 87 16.24 -18.75 0.46
#